data_AF-A0A5E6NIG2-F1
#
_entry.id   AF-A0A5E6NIG2-F1
#
_cell.length_a   1.000
_cell.length_b   1.000
_cell.length_c   1.000
_cell.angle_alpha   90.00
_cell.angle_beta   90.00
_cell.angle_gamma   90.00
#
_symmetry.space_group_name_H-M   'P 1'
#
loop_
_entity.id
_entity.type
_entity.pdbx_description
1 polymer ?
#
loop_
_entity_poly.entity_id
_entity_poly.type
_entity_poly.pdbx_seq_one_letter_code
_entity_poly.pdbx_strand_id
1 'polypeptide(L)' 'MGSEITVVELSDQLIAAADKDIVNPLFKRIKKQYANIFLSTEVTSMDAQEEGIQVGLKAKVHQSLIALIKS' A
#
# COMPACT_ATOMS: atom_id res chain seq x y z
N MET A 1 -14.19 14.55 -1.66
CA MET A 1 -13.00 13.67 -1.70
C MET A 1 -12.88 13.04 -0.31
N GLY A 2 -13.28 11.79 -0.13
CA GLY A 2 -13.43 11.15 1.19
C GLY A 2 -13.04 9.67 1.22
N SER A 3 -12.28 9.22 0.23
CA SER A 3 -11.80 7.84 0.16
C SER A 3 -10.71 7.61 1.19
N GLU A 4 -10.79 6.49 1.90
CA GLU A 4 -9.70 5.99 2.73
C GLU A 4 -8.64 5.35 1.81
N ILE A 5 -7.43 5.89 1.82
CA ILE A 5 -6.37 5.47 0.90
C ILE A 5 -5.37 4.59 1.63
N THR A 6 -5.10 3.41 1.07
CA THR A 6 -3.98 2.53 1.45
C THR A 6 -3.07 2.33 0.25
N VAL A 7 -1.76 2.45 0.44
CA VAL A 7 -0.75 2.20 -0.59
C VAL A 7 0.01 0.93 -0.27
N VAL A 8 0.29 0.13 -1.30
CA VAL A 8 1.14 -1.07 -1.22
C VAL A 8 2.28 -0.93 -2.23
N GLU A 9 3.50 -1.24 -1.80
CA GLU A 9 4.73 -1.15 -2.59
C GLU A 9 5.68 -2.31 -2.23
N LEU A 10 6.32 -2.90 -3.25
CA LEU A 10 7.20 -4.06 -3.09
C LEU A 10 8.61 -3.67 -2.63
N SER A 11 9.04 -2.46 -2.94
CA SER A 11 10.34 -1.91 -2.52
C SER A 11 10.35 -1.46 -1.05
N ASP A 12 11.53 -1.17 -0.50
CA ASP A 12 11.72 -0.67 0.88
C ASP A 12 11.36 0.82 1.03
N GLN A 13 10.99 1.48 -0.07
CA GLN A 13 10.63 2.89 -0.15
C GLN A 13 9.58 3.10 -1.26
N LEU A 14 8.90 4.25 -1.22
CA LEU A 14 8.09 4.72 -2.35
C LEU A 14 9.01 5.15 -3.50
N ILE A 15 8.60 4.91 -4.74
CA ILE A 15 9.37 5.28 -5.95
C ILE A 15 10.76 4.61 -5.91
N ALA A 16 10.80 3.32 -6.23
CA ALA A 16 11.98 2.45 -6.05
C ALA A 16 13.29 3.00 -6.66
N ALA A 17 13.22 3.69 -7.79
CA ALA A 17 14.39 4.19 -8.52
C ALA A 17 14.91 5.55 -8.02
N ALA A 18 14.19 6.24 -7.13
CA ALA A 18 14.54 7.58 -6.69
C ALA A 18 15.45 7.57 -5.44
N ASP A 19 16.24 8.63 -5.29
CA ASP A 19 17.03 8.82 -4.07
C ASP A 19 16.14 9.01 -2.84
N LYS A 20 16.55 8.43 -1.69
CA LYS A 20 15.80 8.47 -0.43
C LYS A 20 15.48 9.89 0.02
N ASP A 21 16.40 10.83 -0.17
CA ASP A 21 16.20 12.21 0.28
C ASP A 21 15.17 12.95 -0.57
N ILE A 22 14.96 12.53 -1.81
CA ILE A 22 13.88 13.03 -2.68
C ILE A 22 12.53 12.42 -2.30
N VAL A 23 12.51 11.15 -1.90
CA VAL A 23 11.28 10.43 -1.51
C VAL A 23 10.80 10.82 -0.11
N ASN A 24 11.71 11.10 0.81
CA ASN A 24 11.41 11.36 2.23
C ASN A 24 10.38 12.49 2.46
N PRO A 25 10.46 13.66 1.79
CA PRO A 25 9.45 14.70 1.89
C PRO A 25 8.05 14.23 1.47
N LEU A 26 7.95 13.47 0.37
CA LEU A 26 6.69 12.91 -0.10
C LEU A 26 6.12 11.95 0.93
N PHE A 27 6.93 10.99 1.40
CA PHE A 27 6.51 9.99 2.39
C PHE A 27 5.96 10.65 3.66
N LYS A 28 6.68 11.65 4.20
CA LYS A 28 6.24 12.42 5.38
C LYS A 28 4.91 13.15 5.15
N ARG A 29 4.69 13.69 3.95
CA ARG A 29 3.47 14.40 3.59
C ARG A 29 2.26 13.47 3.48
N ILE A 30 2.42 12.32 2.82
CA ILE A 30 1.28 11.41 2.56
C ILE A 30 0.97 10.49 3.75
N LYS A 31 1.96 10.19 4.61
CA LYS A 31 1.74 9.39 5.83
C LYS A 31 0.69 9.99 6.77
N LYS A 32 0.46 11.30 6.70
CA LYS A 32 -0.58 12.00 7.48
C LYS A 32 -1.97 11.92 6.85
N GLN A 33 -2.06 11.59 5.56
CA GLN A 33 -3.29 11.65 4.77
C GLN A 33 -3.85 10.26 4.47
N TYR A 34 -2.99 9.25 4.38
CA TYR A 34 -3.38 7.89 4.01
C TYR A 34 -3.54 7.02 5.26
N ALA A 35 -4.50 6.10 5.23
CA ALA A 35 -4.73 5.18 6.33
C ALA A 35 -3.55 4.23 6.54
N ASN A 36 -3.00 3.69 5.44
CA ASN A 36 -1.86 2.79 5.49
C ASN A 36 -0.89 2.98 4.33
N ILE A 37 0.39 2.71 4.58
CA ILE A 37 1.45 2.62 3.56
C ILE A 37 2.27 1.37 3.85
N PHE A 38 2.06 0.32 3.07
CA PHE A 38 2.75 -0.96 3.18
C PHE A 38 3.91 -1.01 2.18
N LEU A 39 5.12 -0.86 2.67
CA LEU A 39 6.35 -1.07 1.90
C LEU A 39 6.81 -2.53 2.06
N SER A 40 7.70 -3.01 1.19
CA SER A 40 8.20 -4.40 1.22
C SER A 40 7.09 -5.45 1.26
N THR A 41 5.97 -5.14 0.58
CA THR A 41 4.75 -5.95 0.60
C THR A 41 4.33 -6.28 -0.82
N GLU A 42 4.10 -7.57 -1.07
CA GLU A 42 3.69 -8.10 -2.37
C GLU A 42 2.16 -8.26 -2.41
N VAL A 43 1.55 -7.88 -3.52
CA VAL A 43 0.15 -8.23 -3.83
C VAL A 43 0.14 -9.63 -4.45
N THR A 44 -0.53 -10.58 -3.79
CA THR A 44 -0.54 -11.99 -4.19
C THR A 44 -1.82 -12.41 -4.90
N SER A 45 -2.94 -11.73 -4.67
CA SER A 45 -4.22 -12.01 -5.34
C SER A 45 -5.12 -10.77 -5.40
N MET A 46 -6.05 -10.77 -6.36
CA MET A 46 -7.11 -9.77 -6.49
C MET A 46 -8.39 -10.47 -6.94
N ASP A 47 -9.39 -10.50 -6.07
CA ASP A 47 -10.64 -11.22 -6.26
C ASP A 47 -11.82 -10.24 -6.17
N ALA A 48 -12.59 -10.11 -7.25
CA ALA A 48 -13.78 -9.25 -7.25
C ALA A 48 -14.90 -9.87 -6.40
N GLN A 49 -15.48 -9.07 -5.52
CA GLN A 49 -16.60 -9.38 -4.63
C GLN A 49 -17.75 -8.39 -4.90
N GLU A 50 -18.95 -8.67 -4.43
CA GLU A 50 -20.10 -7.75 -4.56
C GLU A 50 -19.82 -6.38 -3.91
N GLU A 51 -19.08 -6.36 -2.79
CA GLU A 51 -18.79 -5.14 -2.02
C GLU A 51 -17.52 -4.40 -2.45
N GLY A 52 -16.73 -4.97 -3.37
CA GLY A 52 -15.42 -4.42 -3.76
C GLY A 52 -14.42 -5.49 -4.21
N ILE A 53 -13.13 -5.16 -4.23
CA ILE A 53 -12.06 -6.08 -4.61
C ILE A 53 -11.30 -6.51 -3.36
N GLN A 54 -11.32 -7.81 -3.08
CA GLN A 54 -10.50 -8.41 -2.04
C GLN A 54 -9.08 -8.62 -2.57
N VAL A 55 -8.08 -8.18 -1.82
CA VAL A 55 -6.67 -8.20 -2.22
C VAL A 55 -5.86 -8.96 -1.18
N GLY A 56 -5.16 -10.00 -1.62
CA GLY A 56 -4.20 -10.74 -0.79
C GLY A 56 -2.85 -10.05 -0.77
N LEU A 57 -2.28 -9.85 0.41
CA LEU A 57 -0.98 -9.20 0.61
C LEU A 57 -0.03 -10.10 1.40
N LYS A 58 1.26 -10.08 1.04
CA LYS A 58 2.34 -10.79 1.74
C LYS A 58 3.46 -9.84 2.11
N ALA A 59 3.63 -9.57 3.40
CA ALA A 59 4.77 -8.79 3.91
C ALA A 59 6.03 -9.67 3.99
N LYS A 60 7.19 -9.13 3.59
CA LYS A 60 8.49 -9.84 3.66
C LYS A 60 8.86 -10.31 5.08
N VAL A 61 8.36 -9.66 6.13
CA VAL A 61 8.71 -9.95 7.54
C VAL A 61 7.62 -10.78 8.26
N HIS A 62 6.71 -11.42 7.51
CA HIS A 62 5.61 -12.27 8.00
C HIS A 62 4.39 -11.52 8.55
N GLN A 63 3.39 -11.30 7.67
CA GLN A 63 1.96 -11.45 7.98
C GLN A 63 1.21 -11.49 6.64
N SER A 64 0.34 -12.48 6.43
CA SER A 64 -0.61 -12.46 5.32
C SER A 64 -1.76 -11.54 5.72
N LEU A 65 -2.05 -10.53 4.90
CA LEU A 65 -3.13 -9.58 5.15
C LEU A 65 -4.12 -9.63 3.99
N ILE A 66 -5.40 -9.44 4.29
CA ILE A 66 -6.47 -9.32 3.30
C ILE A 66 -7.02 -7.90 3.40
N ALA A 67 -7.04 -7.17 2.29
CA ALA A 67 -7.62 -5.84 2.20
C ALA A 67 -8.82 -5.84 1.23
N LEU A 68 -9.92 -5.17 1.59
CA LEU A 68 -11.07 -5.00 0.69
C LEU A 68 -11.10 -3.56 0.18
N ILE A 69 -10.98 -3.38 -1.14
CA ILE A 69 -11.04 -2.09 -1.83
C ILE A 69 -12.47 -1.88 -2.34
N LYS A 70 -13.19 -0.92 -1.77
CA LYS A 70 -14.54 -0.56 -2.22
C LYS A 70 -14.45 0.52 -3.31
N SER A 71 -15.28 0.40 -4.36
CA SER A 71 -15.38 1.40 -5.44
C SER A 71 -16.15 2.64 -4.99
#